data_AF-A0A968ZR83-F1
#
_entry.id   AF-A0A968ZR83-F1
#
_cell.length_a   1.000
_cell.length_b   1.000
_cell.length_c   1.000
_cell.angle_alpha   90.00
_cell.angle_beta   90.00
_cell.angle_gamma   90.00
#
_symmetry.space_group_name_H-M   'P 1'
#
loop_
_entity.id
_entity.type
_entity.pdbx_description
1 polymer ?
#
loop_
_entity_poly.entity_id
_entity_poly.type
_entity_poly.pdbx_seq_one_letter_code
_entity_poly.pdbx_strand_id
1 'polypeptide(L)'
;MITVGIGFIGANFILKARRSGWFNVINLDKLTYASNPGTLDSLADDAGYVFCRGDIGDGRLVAELLEKVSAGCDRQFCGGKP
;
A
#
# COMPACT_ATOMS: atom_id res chain seq x y z
N MET A 1 -1.31 -3.39 -7.29
CA MET A 1 -1.12 -2.08 -6.66
C MET A 1 -2.48 -1.51 -6.34
N ILE A 2 -2.65 -0.96 -5.13
CA ILE A 2 -3.88 -0.27 -4.73
C ILE A 2 -3.53 1.19 -4.50
N THR A 3 -4.29 2.08 -5.12
CA THR A 3 -4.18 3.52 -4.92
C THR A 3 -5.28 3.95 -3.97
N VAL A 4 -4.95 4.78 -2.98
CA VAL A 4 -5.88 5.23 -1.92
C VAL A 4 -6.31 4.09 -0.97
N GLY A 5 -5.35 3.28 -0.52
CA GLY A 5 -5.64 2.13 0.34
C GLY A 5 -5.87 2.45 1.81
N ILE A 6 -5.59 3.67 2.29
CA ILE A 6 -5.84 4.04 3.71
C ILE A 6 -7.25 4.62 3.92
N GLY A 7 -8.00 4.86 2.83
CA GLY A 7 -9.42 5.19 2.88
C GLY A 7 -10.33 4.00 3.25
N PHE A 8 -11.61 4.28 3.53
CA PHE A 8 -12.57 3.29 4.05
C PHE A 8 -12.72 2.01 3.20
N ILE A 9 -12.84 2.14 1.88
CA ILE A 9 -13.03 1.00 0.95
C ILE A 9 -11.69 0.30 0.69
N GLY A 10 -10.63 1.07 0.49
CA GLY A 10 -9.28 0.55 0.24
C GLY A 10 -8.77 -0.28 1.41
N ALA A 11 -8.89 0.23 2.64
CA ALA A 11 -8.34 -0.42 3.83
C ALA A 11 -9.03 -1.77 4.11
N ASN A 12 -10.35 -1.82 3.96
CA ASN A 12 -11.10 -3.08 4.11
C ASN A 12 -10.77 -4.10 3.01
N PHE A 13 -10.56 -3.65 1.78
CA PHE A 13 -10.12 -4.55 0.69
C PHE A 13 -8.74 -5.14 0.98
N ILE A 14 -7.79 -4.30 1.44
CA ILE A 14 -6.44 -4.73 1.81
C ILE A 14 -6.49 -5.77 2.93
N LEU A 15 -7.24 -5.49 4.01
CA LEU A 15 -7.41 -6.42 5.12
C LEU A 15 -7.99 -7.76 4.65
N LYS A 16 -9.01 -7.73 3.79
CA LYS A 16 -9.64 -8.95 3.27
C LYS A 16 -8.69 -9.73 2.37
N ALA A 17 -7.97 -9.06 1.47
CA ALA A 17 -7.00 -9.67 0.58
C ALA A 17 -5.84 -10.33 1.34
N ARG A 18 -5.32 -9.67 2.38
CA ARG A 18 -4.27 -10.22 3.24
C ARG A 18 -4.77 -11.39 4.09
N ARG A 19 -5.96 -11.29 4.70
CA ARG A 19 -6.57 -12.42 5.44
C ARG A 19 -6.82 -13.65 4.59
N SER A 20 -7.16 -13.47 3.32
CA SER A 20 -7.34 -14.58 2.38
C SER A 20 -6.02 -15.15 1.86
N GLY A 21 -4.88 -14.52 2.14
CA GLY A 21 -3.56 -14.96 1.68
C GLY A 21 -3.37 -14.90 0.17
N TRP A 22 -4.22 -14.16 -0.54
CA TRP A 22 -4.33 -14.25 -1.99
C TRP A 22 -3.12 -13.63 -2.70
N PHE A 23 -2.69 -12.44 -2.29
CA PHE A 23 -1.61 -11.71 -2.98
C PHE A 23 -0.84 -10.77 -2.04
N ASN A 24 0.34 -10.35 -2.50
CA ASN A 24 1.07 -9.23 -1.92
C ASN A 24 0.41 -7.91 -2.35
N VAL A 25 0.35 -6.96 -1.42
CA VAL A 25 -0.35 -5.69 -1.58
C VAL A 25 0.62 -4.54 -1.37
N ILE A 26 0.74 -3.70 -2.40
CA ILE A 26 1.40 -2.40 -2.31
C ILE A 26 0.30 -1.33 -2.25
N ASN A 27 0.28 -0.60 -1.15
CA ASN A 27 -0.62 0.52 -0.90
C ASN A 27 0.11 1.85 -1.14
N LEU A 28 -0.30 2.59 -2.16
CA LEU A 28 0.16 3.96 -2.41
C LEU A 28 -0.88 4.95 -1.89
N ASP A 29 -0.53 5.71 -0.86
CA ASP A 29 -1.41 6.74 -0.29
C ASP A 29 -0.63 7.99 0.12
N LYS A 30 -1.23 9.17 -0.07
CA LYS A 30 -0.64 10.46 0.30
C LYS A 30 -0.80 10.77 1.79
N LEU A 31 -1.57 9.96 2.53
CA LEU A 31 -1.96 10.21 3.93
C LEU A 31 -2.64 11.57 4.05
N THR A 32 -3.69 11.77 3.26
CA THR A 32 -4.53 12.97 3.38
C THR A 32 -5.46 12.85 4.59
N TYR A 33 -6.15 13.94 4.95
CA TYR A 33 -7.10 13.99 6.08
C TYR A 33 -8.14 12.85 6.11
N ALA A 34 -8.47 12.26 4.96
CA ALA A 34 -9.41 11.14 4.86
C ALA A 34 -8.82 9.75 5.23
N SER A 35 -7.56 9.71 5.67
CA SER A 35 -6.84 8.48 5.98
C SER A 35 -7.02 8.12 7.46
N ASN A 36 -7.41 6.87 7.74
CA ASN A 36 -7.41 6.33 9.09
C ASN A 36 -6.31 5.26 9.24
N PRO A 37 -5.07 5.65 9.60
CA PRO A 37 -3.91 4.75 9.63
C PRO A 37 -4.10 3.57 10.59
N GLY A 38 -4.86 3.76 11.68
CA GLY A 38 -5.18 2.70 12.65
C GLY A 38 -5.92 1.50 12.05
N THR A 39 -6.52 1.62 10.86
CA THR A 39 -7.18 0.49 10.19
C THR A 39 -6.16 -0.54 9.66
N LEU A 40 -4.95 -0.10 9.30
CA LEU A 40 -3.92 -0.94 8.69
C LEU A 40 -2.72 -1.20 9.62
N ASP A 41 -2.73 -0.69 10.85
CA ASP A 41 -1.71 -0.97 11.88
C ASP A 41 -1.48 -2.48 12.08
N SER A 42 -2.55 -3.27 12.02
CA SER A 42 -2.47 -4.74 12.13
C SER A 42 -1.68 -5.41 11.00
N LEU A 43 -1.41 -4.70 9.90
CA LEU A 43 -0.63 -5.18 8.76
C LEU A 43 0.78 -4.58 8.71
N ALA A 44 1.19 -3.76 9.69
CA ALA A 44 2.49 -3.12 9.70
C ALA A 44 3.66 -4.12 9.65
N ASP A 45 3.50 -5.29 10.27
CA ASP A 45 4.48 -6.38 10.29
C ASP A 45 4.18 -7.48 9.24
N ASP A 46 3.16 -7.30 8.40
CA ASP A 46 2.77 -8.29 7.40
C ASP A 46 3.73 -8.26 6.20
N ALA A 47 4.47 -9.36 6.00
CA ALA A 47 5.43 -9.53 4.91
C ALA A 47 4.85 -9.36 3.49
N GLY A 48 3.55 -9.55 3.33
CA GLY A 48 2.82 -9.37 2.08
C GLY A 48 2.10 -8.02 1.98
N TYR A 49 2.29 -7.11 2.92
CA TYR A 49 1.80 -5.74 2.87
C TYR A 49 2.97 -4.76 2.80
N VAL A 50 2.90 -3.81 1.88
CA VAL A 50 3.88 -2.74 1.72
C VAL A 50 3.15 -1.42 1.62
N PHE A 51 3.50 -0.48 2.48
CA PHE A 51 2.95 0.88 2.45
C PHE A 51 3.96 1.87 1.86
N CYS A 52 3.58 2.49 0.74
CA CYS A 52 4.34 3.52 0.07
C CYS A 52 3.60 4.86 0.23
N ARG A 53 4.23 5.81 0.89
CA ARG A 53 3.68 7.16 1.01
C ARG A 53 3.97 7.96 -0.25
N GLY A 54 2.94 8.48 -0.91
CA GLY A 54 3.12 9.30 -2.11
C GLY A 54 1.82 9.68 -2.81
N ASP A 55 1.93 10.54 -3.81
CA ASP A 55 0.79 11.00 -4.61
C ASP A 55 0.64 10.14 -5.87
N ILE A 56 -0.57 9.70 -6.19
CA ILE A 56 -0.87 9.04 -7.46
C ILE A 56 -0.66 9.98 -8.66
N GLY A 57 -0.73 11.30 -8.45
CA GLY A 57 -0.41 12.31 -9.46
C GLY A 57 1.08 12.40 -9.79
N ASP A 58 1.98 11.83 -8.98
CA ASP A 58 3.39 11.74 -9.30
C ASP A 58 3.64 10.57 -10.25
N GLY A 59 3.59 10.87 -11.56
CA GLY A 59 3.78 9.88 -12.62
C GLY A 59 5.13 9.18 -12.57
N ARG A 60 6.17 9.82 -12.03
CA ARG A 60 7.49 9.19 -11.87
C ARG A 60 7.45 8.14 -10.78
N LEU A 61 6.87 8.48 -9.63
CA LEU A 61 6.68 7.54 -8.52
C LEU A 61 5.81 6.35 -8.93
N VAL A 62 4.72 6.60 -9.66
CA VAL A 62 3.83 5.53 -10.15
C VAL A 62 4.56 4.62 -11.14
N ALA A 63 5.35 5.17 -12.06
CA ALA A 63 6.15 4.37 -12.99
C ALA A 63 7.17 3.49 -12.26
N GLU A 64 7.91 4.07 -11.30
CA GLU A 64 8.87 3.34 -10.46
C GLU A 64 8.18 2.21 -9.66
N LEU A 65 6.97 2.43 -9.14
CA LEU A 65 6.21 1.42 -8.41
C LEU A 65 5.66 0.32 -9.32
N LEU A 66 5.20 0.66 -10.54
CA LEU A 66 4.70 -0.32 -11.50
C LEU A 66 5.81 -1.25 -12.00
N GLU A 67 7.00 -0.73 -12.29
CA GLU A 67 8.17 -1.55 -12.65
C GLU A 67 8.56 -2.53 -11.53
N LYS A 68 8.39 -2.15 -10.26
CA LYS A 68 8.69 -3.04 -9.13
C LYS A 68 7.65 -4.13 -8.94
N VAL A 69 6.37 -3.84 -9.21
CA VAL A 69 5.31 -4.86 -9.18
C VAL A 69 5.59 -5.94 -10.22
N SER A 70 6.11 -5.58 -11.40
CA SER A 70 6.48 -6.54 -12.43
C SER A 70 7.82 -7.25 -12.17
N ALA A 71 8.78 -6.57 -11.54
CA ALA A 71 10.10 -7.15 -11.23
C ALA A 71 10.15 -8.04 -9.98
N GLY A 72 9.08 -8.06 -9.16
CA GLY A 72 9.05 -8.74 -7.87
C GLY A 72 9.18 -7.75 -6.72
N CYS A 73 8.25 -7.82 -5.78
CA CYS A 73 8.01 -6.83 -4.73
C CYS A 73 9.23 -6.60 -3.81
N ASP A 74 10.10 -5.65 -4.17
CA ASP A 74 11.25 -5.25 -3.35
C ASP A 74 10.84 -4.10 -2.39
N ARG A 75 10.93 -4.35 -1.08
CA ARG A 75 10.46 -3.46 -0.01
C ARG A 75 11.30 -2.18 0.15
N GLN A 76 12.43 -2.05 -0.55
CA GLN A 76 13.49 -1.10 -0.20
C GLN A 76 13.12 0.39 -0.28
N PHE A 77 12.01 0.77 -0.92
CA PHE A 77 11.58 2.19 -1.05
C PHE A 77 10.46 2.61 -0.09
N CYS A 78 9.73 1.64 0.46
CA CYS A 78 8.48 1.88 1.16
C CYS A 78 8.72 1.65 2.65
N GLY A 79 9.34 2.67 3.27
CA GLY A 79 9.73 2.70 4.67
C GLY A 79 8.93 3.76 5.42
N GLY A 80 7.75 3.37 5.88
CA GLY A 80 6.91 4.19 6.76
C GLY A 80 5.83 3.33 7.38
N LYS A 81 5.56 3.51 8.67
CA LYS A 81 4.30 3.00 9.23
C LYS A 81 3.14 3.66 8.48
N PRO A 82 2.05 2.93 8.19
CA PRO A 82 0.82 3.55 7.73
C PRO A 82 0.39 4.68 8.68
#